data_AF-A0A5K7TSV9-F1
#
_entry.id   AF-A0A5K7TSV9-F1
#
_cell.length_a   1.000
_cell.length_b   1.000
_cell.length_c   1.000
_cell.angle_alpha   90.00
_cell.angle_beta   90.00
_cell.angle_gamma   90.00
#
_symmetry.space_group_name_H-M   'P 1'
#
loop_
_entity.id
_entity.type
_entity.pdbx_description
1 polymer ?
#
loop_
_entity_poly.entity_id
_entity_poly.type
_entity_poly.pdbx_seq_one_letter_code
_entity_poly.pdbx_strand_id
1 'polypeptide(L)' 'MAHKRDAVTYWNERGGFFGAKSKEVRKWMLDPKNYELEHYSHNRSAGAKLIELYKSPDRIIGPHESFSY' A
#
# COMPACT_ATOMS: atom_id res chain seq x y z
N MET A 1 11.29 -9.86 -3.91
CA MET A 1 10.74 -9.32 -2.65
C MET A 1 9.27 -9.04 -2.85
N ALA A 2 8.44 -9.67 -2.02
CA ALA A 2 7.00 -9.47 -1.99
C ALA A 2 6.64 -8.79 -0.68
N HIS A 3 5.61 -7.95 -0.70
CA HIS A 3 5.03 -7.49 0.57
C HIS A 3 4.31 -8.65 1.24
N LYS A 4 4.51 -8.81 2.55
CA LYS A 4 3.77 -9.79 3.37
C LYS A 4 2.27 -9.50 3.43
N ARG A 5 1.93 -8.22 3.27
CA ARG A 5 0.57 -7.71 3.21
C ARG A 5 0.41 -6.94 1.92
N ASP A 6 -0.57 -7.30 1.11
CA ASP A 6 -0.78 -6.65 -0.18
C ASP A 6 -0.91 -5.12 -0.06
N ALA A 7 -0.30 -4.43 -1.01
CA ALA A 7 -0.19 -2.97 -1.00
C ALA A 7 -1.54 -2.29 -1.26
N VAL A 8 -2.42 -2.88 -2.07
CA VAL A 8 -3.79 -2.40 -2.33
C VAL A 8 -4.64 -2.59 -1.07
N THR A 9 -4.55 -3.75 -0.42
CA THR A 9 -5.21 -4.00 0.87
C THR A 9 -4.76 -2.98 1.93
N TYR A 10 -3.45 -2.77 2.09
CA TYR A 10 -2.92 -1.78 3.04
C TYR A 10 -3.43 -0.37 2.71
N TRP A 11 -3.41 0.03 1.45
CA TRP A 11 -3.93 1.34 1.01
C TRP A 11 -5.40 1.50 1.38
N ASN A 12 -6.22 0.49 1.10
CA ASN A 12 -7.67 0.52 1.29
C ASN A 12 -8.11 0.52 2.76
N GLU A 13 -7.29 0.00 3.66
CA GLU A 13 -7.59 -0.06 5.10
C GLU A 13 -6.94 1.06 5.91
N ARG A 14 -5.73 1.49 5.55
CA ARG A 14 -4.93 2.39 6.39
C ARG A 14 -4.14 3.41 5.61
N GLY A 15 -3.39 3.00 4.59
CA GLY A 15 -2.47 3.89 3.88
C GLY A 15 -3.15 5.10 3.27
N GLY A 16 -4.32 4.90 2.65
CA GLY A 16 -5.10 5.97 2.05
C GLY A 16 -5.55 7.03 3.05
N PHE A 17 -5.80 6.65 4.33
CA PHE A 17 -6.31 7.54 5.38
C PHE A 17 -5.38 8.72 5.65
N PHE A 18 -4.08 8.50 5.49
CA PHE A 18 -3.04 9.51 5.69
C PHE A 18 -2.70 10.27 4.41
N GLY A 19 -3.16 9.79 3.27
CA GLY A 19 -2.83 10.33 1.95
C GLY A 19 -1.55 9.76 1.35
N ALA A 20 -1.42 9.95 0.03
CA ALA A 20 -0.25 9.54 -0.73
C ALA A 20 1.02 10.24 -0.22
N LYS A 21 2.13 9.50 -0.11
CA LYS A 21 3.44 10.01 0.34
C LYS A 21 3.49 10.53 1.80
N SER A 22 2.45 10.29 2.60
CA SER A 22 2.46 10.58 4.04
C SER A 22 3.63 9.92 4.74
N LYS A 23 4.05 10.48 5.89
CA LYS A 23 5.12 9.89 6.71
C LYS A 23 4.81 8.44 7.07
N GLU A 24 3.54 8.14 7.33
CA GLU A 24 3.08 6.80 7.69
C GLU A 24 3.15 5.81 6.52
N VAL A 25 2.66 6.20 5.34
CA VAL A 25 2.74 5.37 4.13
C VAL A 25 4.19 5.13 3.75
N ARG A 26 5.05 6.15 3.81
CA ARG A 26 6.49 6.00 3.53
C ARG A 26 7.16 5.06 4.51
N LYS A 27 6.86 5.18 5.81
CA LYS A 27 7.40 4.28 6.83
C LYS A 27 7.02 2.83 6.55
N TRP A 28 5.77 2.57 6.15
CA TRP A 28 5.32 1.23 5.79
C TRP A 28 5.99 0.70 4.52
N MET A 29 6.07 1.52 3.46
CA MET A 29 6.70 1.14 2.19
C MET A 29 8.21 0.86 2.33
N LEU A 30 8.89 1.55 3.24
CA LEU A 30 10.35 1.46 3.41
C LEU A 30 10.78 0.48 4.51
N ASP A 31 9.86 -0.05 5.32
CA ASP A 31 10.22 -1.00 6.37
C ASP A 31 10.51 -2.38 5.76
N PRO A 32 11.77 -2.88 5.85
CA PRO A 32 12.13 -4.19 5.31
C PRO A 32 11.36 -5.35 5.98
N LYS A 33 10.82 -5.15 7.20
CA LYS A 33 10.03 -6.17 7.89
C LYS A 33 8.69 -6.45 7.20
N ASN A 34 8.20 -5.53 6.38
CA ASN A 34 6.98 -5.69 5.59
C ASN A 34 7.20 -6.50 4.31
N TYR A 35 8.44 -6.94 4.04
CA TYR A 35 8.79 -7.72 2.87
C TYR A 35 9.30 -9.11 3.24
N GLU A 36 9.13 -10.03 2.32
CA GLU A 36 9.76 -11.35 2.33
C GLU A 36 10.47 -11.65 1.00
N LEU A 37 11.50 -12.48 1.09
CA LEU A 37 12.24 -12.94 -0.08
C LEU A 37 11.43 -14.04 -0.78
N GLU A 38 10.50 -13.62 -1.62
CA GLU A 38 9.75 -14.53 -2.50
C GLU A 38 10.45 -14.69 -3.86
N HIS A 39 10.30 -15.89 -4.46
CA HIS A 39 10.71 -16.15 -5.83
C HIS A 39 9.93 -15.25 -6.81
N TYR A 40 10.64 -14.62 -7.74
CA TYR A 40 10.12 -13.53 -8.60
C TYR A 40 8.86 -13.89 -9.42
N SER A 41 8.62 -15.18 -9.67
CA SER A 41 7.46 -15.68 -10.43
C SER A 41 6.14 -15.55 -9.65
N HIS A 42 6.17 -15.61 -8.32
CA HIS A 42 4.96 -15.71 -7.51
C HIS A 42 4.34 -14.34 -7.22
N ASN A 43 5.14 -13.37 -6.75
CA ASN A 43 4.68 -12.03 -6.38
C ASN A 43 3.84 -11.34 -7.47
N ARG A 44 4.31 -11.37 -8.72
CA ARG A 44 3.63 -10.77 -9.87
C ARG A 44 2.25 -11.40 -10.14
N SER A 45 2.11 -12.70 -9.87
CA SER A 45 0.88 -13.44 -10.08
C SER A 45 -0.08 -13.35 -8.90
N ALA A 46 0.44 -13.18 -7.69
CA ALA A 46 -0.36 -13.05 -6.47
C ALA A 46 -1.15 -11.74 -6.47
N GLY A 47 -0.49 -10.62 -6.81
CA GLY A 47 -1.16 -9.33 -6.98
C GLY A 47 -2.25 -9.36 -8.05
N ALA A 48 -2.02 -10.04 -9.18
CA ALA A 48 -3.01 -10.17 -10.26
C ALA A 48 -4.23 -11.03 -9.87
N LYS A 49 -4.11 -11.89 -8.86
CA LYS A 49 -5.22 -12.70 -8.31
C LYS A 49 -6.07 -11.94 -7.30
N LEU A 50 -5.50 -10.90 -6.68
CA LEU A 50 -6.23 -10.00 -5.80
C LEU A 50 -7.06 -9.08 -6.69
N ILE A 51 -8.36 -9.38 -6.82
CA ILE A 51 -9.35 -8.60 -7.57
C ILE A 51 -9.65 -7.25 -6.84
N GLU A 52 -8.70 -6.80 -6.01
CA GLU A 52 -8.83 -5.58 -5.22
C GLU A 52 -8.47 -4.36 -6.07
N LEU A 53 -9.31 -3.34 -5.99
CA LEU A 53 -9.08 -2.05 -6.61
C LEU A 53 -8.74 -1.02 -5.54
N TYR A 54 -7.89 -0.06 -5.88
CA TYR A 54 -7.65 1.09 -5.02
C TYR A 54 -8.95 1.86 -4.79
N LYS A 55 -9.28 2.12 -3.52
CA LYS A 55 -10.33 3.06 -3.15
C LYS A 55 -9.93 4.45 -3.63
N SER A 56 -10.89 5.18 -4.23
CA SER A 56 -10.67 6.56 -4.64
C SER A 56 -10.18 7.38 -3.43
N PRO A 57 -9.17 8.25 -3.58
CA PRO A 57 -8.74 9.16 -2.53
C PRO A 57 -9.92 9.95 -1.93
N ASP A 58 -10.93 10.30 -2.73
CA ASP A 58 -12.13 11.04 -2.29
C ASP A 58 -13.03 10.23 -1.35
N ARG A 59 -12.91 8.90 -1.37
CA ARG A 59 -13.65 7.98 -0.48
C ARG A 59 -12.88 7.63 0.78
N ILE A 60 -11.64 8.09 0.90
CA ILE A 60 -10.79 7.79 2.05
C ILE A 60 -10.91 8.94 3.05
N ILE A 61 -11.82 8.78 4.01
CA ILE A 61 -12.09 9.78 5.04
C ILE A 61 -11.00 9.68 6.11
N GLY A 62 -10.02 10.59 6.09
CA GLY A 62 -8.94 10.68 7.08
C GLY A 62 -8.21 12.02 7.03
N PRO A 63 -7.28 12.30 7.98
CA PRO A 63 -6.43 13.47 7.96
C PRO A 63 -5.48 13.34 6.77
N HIS A 64 -5.89 13.86 5.61
CA HIS A 64 -5.00 13.97 4.48
C HIS A 64 -3.87 14.94 4.86
N GLU A 65 -2.61 14.51 4.82
CA GLU A 65 -1.52 15.49 4.77
C GLU A 65 -1.59 16.14 3.37
N SER A 66 -1.92 17.43 3.30
CA SER A 66 -1.93 18.16 2.02
C SER A 66 -0.48 18.36 1.56
N PHE A 67 -0.03 17.51 0.65
CA PHE A 67 1.26 17.68 0.00
C PHE A 67 1.13 18.70 -1.13
N SER A 68 1.59 19.93 -0.91
CA SER A 68 1.95 20.82 -2.02
C SER A 68 3.22 20.27 -2.65
N TYR A 69 3.16 19.92 -3.94
CA TYR A 69 4.33 19.51 -4.72
C TYR A 69 5.04 20.73 -5.29
#